data_AF-A0A7C8Z0Y9-F1
#
_entry.id   AF-A0A7C8Z0Y9-F1
#
_cell.length_a   1.000
_cell.length_b   1.000
_cell.length_c   1.000
_cell.angle_alpha   90.00
_cell.angle_beta   90.00
_cell.angle_gamma   90.00
#
_symmetry.space_group_name_H-M   'P 1'
#
loop_
_entity.id
_entity.type
_entity.pdbx_description
1 polymer ?
#
loop_
_entity_poly.entity_id
_entity_poly.type
_entity_poly.pdbx_seq_one_letter_code
_entity_poly.pdbx_strand_id
1 'polypeptide(L)'
;GCSSGPNTLSVVSEAINVIDEACRRLQCEVPEFGVFLNDLPGNDFNTLFKFLPSFYKWVEEEKGSNFGPCFVSGTPRSFHERVFPCNFLHFVFSGYALHWLSQVDS
;
A
#
# COMPACT_ATOMS: atom_id res chain seq x y z
N GLY A 1 -3.94 5.11 -6.93
CA GLY A 1 -4.40 4.23 -8.00
C GLY A 1 -3.74 2.88 -7.84
N CYS A 2 -4.34 1.96 -7.08
CA CYS A 2 -3.82 0.62 -6.84
C CYS A 2 -4.24 -0.41 -7.90
N SER A 3 -5.21 -0.08 -8.76
CA SER A 3 -5.85 -1.05 -9.65
C SER A 3 -6.33 -2.30 -8.90
N SER A 4 -6.48 -3.43 -9.60
CA SER A 4 -7.01 -4.69 -9.05
C SER A 4 -6.00 -5.84 -9.09
N GLY A 5 -4.87 -5.66 -9.79
CA GLY A 5 -3.84 -6.69 -9.99
C GLY A 5 -2.83 -6.80 -8.84
N PRO A 6 -1.96 -7.83 -8.86
CA PRO A 6 -1.02 -8.10 -7.78
C PRO A 6 0.12 -7.06 -7.68
N ASN A 7 0.36 -6.28 -8.74
CA ASN A 7 1.48 -5.34 -8.83
C ASN A 7 1.56 -4.38 -7.65
N THR A 8 0.42 -3.91 -7.14
CA THR A 8 0.43 -2.99 -5.99
C THR A 8 0.96 -3.65 -4.73
N LEU A 9 0.65 -4.93 -4.50
CA LEU A 9 1.20 -5.66 -3.36
C LEU A 9 2.71 -5.90 -3.52
N SER A 10 3.22 -6.06 -4.75
CA SER A 10 4.67 -6.11 -4.99
C SER A 10 5.37 -4.80 -4.61
N VAL A 11 4.76 -3.65 -4.91
CA VAL A 11 5.29 -2.34 -4.48
C VAL A 11 5.26 -2.22 -2.95
N VAL A 12 4.20 -2.69 -2.30
CA VAL A 12 4.09 -2.71 -0.84
C VAL A 12 5.18 -3.61 -0.22
N SER A 13 5.39 -4.81 -0.76
CA SER A 13 6.46 -5.72 -0.34
C SER A 13 7.84 -5.07 -0.44
N GLU A 14 8.10 -4.34 -1.52
CA GLU A 14 9.36 -3.63 -1.70
C GLU A 14 9.55 -2.50 -0.68
N ALA A 15 8.50 -1.70 -0.44
CA ALA A 15 8.54 -0.66 0.59
C ALA A 15 8.82 -1.25 1.98
N ILE A 16 8.17 -2.37 2.30
CA ILE A 16 8.41 -3.13 3.55
C ILE A 16 9.87 -3.60 3.63
N ASN A 17 10.43 -4.15 2.55
CA ASN A 17 11.83 -4.59 2.51
C ASN A 17 12.80 -3.45 2.81
N VAL A 18 12.61 -2.31 2.15
CA VAL A 18 13.47 -1.13 2.33
C VAL A 18 13.39 -0.60 3.76
N ILE A 19 12.19 -0.53 4.34
CA ILE A 19 12.00 -0.04 5.71
C ILE A 19 12.62 -1.00 6.72
N ASP A 20 12.39 -2.30 6.59
CA ASP A 20 12.99 -3.34 7.45
C ASP A 20 14.52 -3.30 7.39
N GLU A 21 15.12 -3.22 6.20
CA GLU A 21 16.57 -3.08 6.04
C GLU A 21 17.10 -1.79 6.71
N ALA A 22 16.40 -0.67 6.53
CA ALA A 22 16.75 0.59 7.16
C ALA A 22 16.69 0.49 8.70
N CYS A 23 15.65 -0.14 9.26
CA CYS A 23 15.50 -0.35 10.69
C CYS A 23 16.64 -1.19 11.26
N ARG A 24 17.00 -2.31 10.60
CA ARG A 24 18.15 -3.14 11.00
C ARG A 24 19.45 -2.36 11.00
N ARG A 25 19.70 -1.55 9.95
CA ARG A 25 20.90 -0.72 9.83
C ARG A 25 20.98 0.36 10.90
N LEU A 26 19.83 0.94 11.27
CA LEU A 26 19.72 1.97 12.30
C LEU A 26 19.57 1.39 13.72
N GLN A 27 19.51 0.06 13.85
CA GLN A 27 19.27 -0.66 15.11
C GLN A 27 17.99 -0.18 15.83
N CYS A 28 16.94 0.12 15.07
CA CYS A 28 15.64 0.46 15.62
C CYS A 28 14.63 -0.67 15.42
N GLU A 29 13.55 -0.63 16.19
CA GLU A 29 12.44 -1.55 16.05
C GLU A 29 11.73 -1.32 14.71
N VAL A 30 11.24 -2.40 14.11
CA VAL A 30 10.43 -2.35 12.89
C VAL A 30 9.02 -1.88 13.29
N PRO A 31 8.49 -0.81 12.68
CA PRO A 31 7.18 -0.29 13.05
C PRO A 31 6.04 -1.20 12.59
N GLU A 32 4.85 -0.96 13.14
CA GLU A 32 3.59 -1.45 12.56
C GLU A 32 3.32 -0.76 11.21
N PHE A 33 2.81 -1.53 10.24
CA PHE A 33 2.48 -1.05 8.90
C PHE A 33 0.98 -0.92 8.70
N GLY A 34 0.52 0.32 8.49
CA GLY A 34 -0.81 0.61 7.95
C GLY A 34 -0.73 0.89 6.45
N VAL A 35 -1.19 -0.05 5.63
CA VAL A 35 -1.18 0.04 4.17
C VAL A 35 -2.57 0.39 3.65
N PHE A 36 -2.67 1.45 2.86
CA PHE A 36 -3.92 1.93 2.28
C PHE A 36 -3.86 1.88 0.75
N LEU A 37 -4.64 0.98 0.17
CA LEU A 37 -4.75 0.79 -1.28
C LEU A 37 -5.85 1.71 -1.81
N ASN A 38 -5.46 2.84 -2.40
CA ASN A 38 -6.40 3.83 -2.91
C ASN A 38 -6.65 3.70 -4.42
N ASP A 39 -7.92 3.67 -4.81
CA ASP A 39 -8.38 3.79 -6.19
C ASP A 39 -9.81 4.33 -6.24
N LEU A 40 -10.34 4.57 -7.45
CA LEU A 40 -11.71 5.00 -7.65
C LEU A 40 -12.72 3.98 -7.10
N PRO A 41 -13.94 4.41 -6.69
CA PRO A 41 -14.97 3.50 -6.19
C PRO A 41 -15.36 2.35 -7.13
N GLY A 42 -15.17 2.52 -8.44
CA GLY A 42 -15.43 1.48 -9.43
C GLY A 42 -14.32 0.42 -9.58
N ASN A 43 -13.21 0.54 -8.85
CA ASN A 43 -12.13 -0.45 -8.91
C ASN A 43 -12.56 -1.80 -8.29
N ASP A 44 -12.06 -2.90 -8.86
CA ASP A 44 -12.33 -4.24 -8.34
C ASP A 44 -11.40 -4.59 -7.16
N PHE A 45 -11.70 -4.01 -6.00
CA PHE A 45 -11.02 -4.33 -4.74
C PHE A 45 -11.20 -5.79 -4.33
N ASN A 46 -12.29 -6.46 -4.75
CA ASN A 46 -12.52 -7.86 -4.40
C ASN A 46 -11.46 -8.76 -5.03
N THR A 47 -11.12 -8.51 -6.30
CA THR A 47 -10.03 -9.23 -6.96
C THR A 47 -8.69 -8.94 -6.29
N LEU A 48 -8.42 -7.69 -5.92
CA LEU A 48 -7.20 -7.32 -5.20
C LEU A 48 -7.08 -8.03 -3.84
N PHE A 49 -8.17 -8.09 -3.07
CA PHE A 49 -8.18 -8.68 -1.74
C PHE A 49 -8.00 -10.20 -1.73
N LYS A 50 -8.29 -10.89 -2.84
CA LYS A 50 -7.98 -12.32 -2.98
C LYS A 50 -6.47 -12.62 -2.93
N PHE A 51 -5.61 -11.63 -3.18
CA PHE A 51 -4.16 -11.80 -3.09
C PHE A 51 -3.60 -11.56 -1.67
N LEU A 52 -4.38 -10.98 -0.75
CA LEU A 52 -3.93 -10.69 0.61
C LEU A 52 -3.50 -11.93 1.41
N PRO A 53 -4.18 -13.08 1.35
CA PRO A 53 -3.71 -14.27 2.06
C PRO A 53 -2.29 -14.69 1.65
N SER A 54 -1.97 -14.65 0.36
CA SER A 54 -0.63 -14.94 -0.14
C SER A 54 0.39 -13.89 0.27
N PHE A 55 -0.01 -12.61 0.28
CA PHE A 55 0.82 -11.52 0.76
C PHE A 55 1.16 -11.66 2.25
N TYR A 56 0.18 -11.94 3.11
CA TYR A 56 0.43 -12.12 4.54
C TYR A 56 1.29 -13.35 4.83
N LYS A 57 1.09 -14.43 4.06
CA LYS A 57 1.98 -15.59 4.13
C LYS A 57 3.43 -15.23 3.79
N TRP A 58 3.63 -14.42 2.74
CA TRP A 58 4.96 -13.91 2.39
C TRP A 58 5.55 -13.04 3.52
N VAL A 59 4.76 -12.18 4.16
CA VAL A 59 5.22 -11.37 5.32
C VAL A 59 5.70 -12.30 6.44
N GLU A 60 4.92 -13.32 6.78
CA GLU A 60 5.28 -14.27 7.84
C GLU A 60 6.55 -15.07 7.51
N GLU A 61 6.66 -15.58 6.29
CA GLU A 61 7.78 -16.43 5.85
C GLU A 61 9.09 -15.63 5.70
N GLU A 62 9.05 -14.44 5.10
CA GLU A 62 10.26 -13.68 4.76
C GLU A 62 10.72 -12.73 5.87
N LYS A 63 9.80 -12.25 6.71
CA LYS A 63 10.12 -11.29 7.77
C LYS A 63 10.20 -11.92 9.16
N GLY A 64 9.60 -13.09 9.33
CA GLY A 64 9.61 -13.85 10.57
C GLY A 64 8.78 -13.21 11.68
N SER A 65 8.77 -13.85 12.85
CA SER A 65 7.89 -13.49 13.98
C SER A 65 8.22 -12.15 14.65
N ASN A 66 9.38 -11.54 14.35
CA ASN A 66 9.81 -10.26 14.92
C ASN A 66 9.43 -9.07 14.03
N PHE A 67 8.78 -9.30 12.89
CA PHE A 67 8.31 -8.23 12.03
C PHE A 67 7.03 -7.60 12.62
N GLY A 68 6.96 -6.27 12.62
CA GLY A 68 5.80 -5.53 13.08
C GLY A 68 4.52 -5.93 12.33
N PRO A 69 3.35 -5.85 12.96
CA PRO A 69 2.10 -6.22 12.30
C PRO A 69 1.85 -5.37 11.05
N CYS A 70 1.27 -5.99 10.02
CA CYS A 70 0.95 -5.34 8.75
C CYS A 70 -0.54 -5.45 8.47
N PHE A 71 -1.19 -4.30 8.27
CA PHE A 71 -2.62 -4.20 8.04
C PHE A 71 -2.88 -3.53 6.70
N VAL A 72 -3.60 -4.24 5.82
CA VAL A 72 -3.95 -3.73 4.49
C VAL A 72 -5.44 -3.38 4.44
N SER A 73 -5.75 -2.19 3.92
CA SER A 73 -7.12 -1.70 3.71
C SER A 73 -7.28 -1.10 2.31
N GLY A 74 -8.51 -1.13 1.78
CA GLY A 74 -8.85 -0.43 0.53
C GLY A 74 -9.54 0.89 0.81
N THR A 75 -9.23 1.92 0.02
CA THR A 75 -9.82 3.26 0.15
C THR A 75 -10.43 3.70 -1.20
N PRO A 76 -11.76 3.48 -1.40
CA PRO A 76 -12.45 3.78 -2.66
C PRO A 76 -12.72 5.28 -2.79
N ARG A 77 -11.75 6.03 -3.33
CA ARG A 77 -11.87 7.48 -3.53
C ARG A 77 -10.93 8.00 -4.61
N SER A 78 -11.35 9.04 -5.33
CA SER A 78 -10.47 9.79 -6.23
C SER A 78 -9.29 10.42 -5.48
N PHE A 79 -8.08 10.25 -5.99
CA PHE A 79 -6.89 10.90 -5.44
C PHE A 79 -6.77 12.39 -5.81
N HIS A 80 -7.65 12.89 -6.70
CA HIS A 80 -7.81 14.32 -6.96
C HIS A 80 -8.56 15.05 -5.83
N GLU A 81 -9.09 14.30 -4.86
CA GLU A 81 -9.74 14.82 -3.66
C GLU A 81 -8.96 14.47 -2.40
N ARG A 82 -9.39 15.03 -1.25
CA ARG A 82 -8.87 14.62 0.05
C ARG A 82 -9.29 13.18 0.37
N VAL A 83 -8.31 12.28 0.40
CA VAL A 83 -8.52 10.88 0.79
C VAL A 83 -8.35 10.65 2.29
N PHE A 84 -7.34 11.27 2.91
CA PHE A 84 -7.00 11.07 4.32
C PHE A 84 -6.99 12.39 5.12
N PRO A 85 -7.09 12.32 6.46
CA PRO A 85 -6.86 13.46 7.34
C PRO A 85 -5.46 14.07 7.17
N CYS A 86 -5.27 15.30 7.68
CA CYS A 86 -3.95 15.91 7.73
C CYS A 86 -3.01 15.09 8.63
N ASN A 87 -1.73 15.01 8.26
CA ASN A 87 -0.66 14.33 9.01
C ASN A 87 -0.94 12.84 9.31
N PHE A 88 -1.71 12.18 8.44
CA PHE A 88 -2.09 10.78 8.64
C PHE A 88 -1.12 9.78 7.99
N LEU A 89 -0.57 10.12 6.81
CA LEU A 89 0.31 9.24 6.04
C LEU A 89 1.78 9.63 6.22
N HIS A 90 2.63 8.63 6.44
CA HIS A 90 4.09 8.80 6.49
C HIS A 90 4.73 8.78 5.09
N PHE A 91 4.15 8.01 4.18
CA PHE A 91 4.68 7.78 2.84
C PHE A 91 3.52 7.58 1.84
N VAL A 92 3.71 8.06 0.61
CA VAL A 92 2.73 7.94 -0.48
C VAL A 92 3.46 7.50 -1.74
N PHE A 93 2.92 6.49 -2.42
CA PHE A 93 3.40 6.03 -3.71
C PHE A 93 2.29 6.12 -4.77
N SER A 94 2.66 6.54 -5.98
CA SER A 94 1.79 6.54 -7.15
C SER A 94 2.59 6.14 -8.39
N GLY A 95 2.22 5.00 -9.00
CA GLY A 95 2.81 4.52 -10.24
C GLY A 95 1.78 4.55 -11.36
N TYR A 96 2.08 5.21 -12.48
CA TYR A 96 1.22 5.26 -13.67
C TYR A 96 -0.25 5.68 -13.43
N ALA A 97 -0.53 6.47 -12.39
CA ALA A 97 -1.90 6.95 -12.13
C ALA A 97 -2.07 8.46 -12.38
N LEU A 98 -1.03 9.27 -12.19
CA LEU A 98 -1.12 10.74 -12.24
C LEU A 98 -1.37 11.32 -13.65
N HIS A 99 -1.16 10.54 -14.70
CA HIS A 99 -1.46 10.97 -16.07
C HIS A 99 -2.97 11.01 -16.36
N TRP A 100 -3.81 10.43 -15.50
CA TRP A 100 -5.26 10.48 -15.63
C TRP A 100 -5.80 11.79 -15.03
N LEU A 101 -6.29 12.66 -15.91
CA LEU A 101 -6.98 13.91 -15.54
C LEU A 101 -8.31 13.61 -14.85
N SER A 102 -8.74 14.51 -13.96
CA SER A 102 -10.03 14.38 -13.26
C SER A 102 -11.23 14.57 -14.20
N GLN A 103 -11.05 15.32 -15.28
CA GLN A 103 -12.05 15.63 -16.29
C GLN A 103 -11.36 15.98 -17.62
N VAL A 104 -12.13 15.98 -18.71
CA VAL A 104 -11.66 16.45 -20.03
C VAL A 104 -11.53 17.98 -20.01
N ASP A 105 -10.53 18.50 -20.69
CA ASP A 105 -10.39 19.95 -20.91
C ASP A 105 -11.58 20.45 -21.73
N SER A 106 -12.34 21.38 -21.16
CA SER A 106 -13.51 22.02 -21.77
C SER A 106 -13.14 23.07 -22.81
#